data_AF-A0A2E1KW74-F1
#
_entry.id   AF-A0A2E1KW74-F1
#
_cell.length_a   1.000
_cell.length_b   1.000
_cell.length_c   1.000
_cell.angle_alpha   90.00
_cell.angle_beta   90.00
_cell.angle_gamma   90.00
#
_symmetry.space_group_name_H-M   'P 1'
#
loop_
_entity.id
_entity.type
_entity.pdbx_description
1 polymer ?
#
loop_
_entity_poly.entity_id
_entity_poly.type
_entity_poly.pdbx_seq_one_letter_code
_entity_poly.pdbx_strand_id
1 'polypeptide(L)' 'VGADATEMIAEYCLAIQLEATAEDIHNTIHAHPTMSEAMMEAAAAVFGEAIHI' A
#
# COMPACT_ATOMS: atom_id res chain seq x y z
N VAL A 1 -5.08 10.47 -5.64
CA VAL A 1 -4.80 11.83 -5.09
C VAL A 1 -5.68 12.01 -3.88
N GLY A 2 -5.10 12.32 -2.71
CA GLY A 2 -5.82 12.38 -1.44
C GLY A 2 -5.01 13.13 -0.38
N ALA A 3 -5.58 13.26 0.82
CA ALA A 3 -4.86 13.80 1.98
C ALA A 3 -3.64 12.93 2.32
N ASP A 4 -2.59 13.55 2.88
CA ASP A 4 -1.38 12.87 3.38
C ASP A 4 -0.66 11.99 2.33
N ALA A 5 -0.84 12.28 1.04
CA ALA A 5 -0.20 11.54 -0.05
C ALA A 5 1.34 11.53 0.03
N THR A 6 1.94 12.58 0.58
CA THR A 6 3.39 12.68 0.79
C THR A 6 3.88 11.74 1.89
N GLU A 7 3.06 11.45 2.89
CA GLU A 7 3.42 10.50 3.95
C GLU A 7 3.28 9.06 3.45
N MET A 8 2.22 8.76 2.71
CA MET A 8 1.99 7.41 2.19
C MET A 8 2.96 7.02 1.06
N ILE A 9 3.38 7.96 0.21
CA ILE A 9 4.33 7.65 -0.89
C ILE A 9 5.70 7.23 -0.35
N ALA A 10 6.07 7.63 0.87
CA ALA A 10 7.32 7.25 1.49
C ALA A 10 7.45 5.72 1.67
N GLU A 11 6.32 5.03 1.90
CA GLU A 11 6.26 3.57 1.98
C GLU A 11 6.69 2.92 0.65
N TYR A 12 6.12 3.35 -0.47
CA TYR A 12 6.49 2.84 -1.79
C TYR A 12 7.92 3.23 -2.20
N CYS A 13 8.40 4.41 -1.81
CA CYS A 13 9.80 4.78 -2.02
C CYS A 13 10.76 3.81 -1.31
N LEU A 14 10.44 3.42 -0.07
CA LEU A 14 11.20 2.41 0.67
C LEU A 14 11.07 1.03 0.02
N ALA A 15 9.85 0.65 -0.38
CA ALA A 15 9.60 -0.63 -1.03
C ALA A 15 10.40 -0.78 -2.33
N ILE A 16 10.47 0.26 -3.16
CA ILE A 16 11.29 0.27 -4.38
C ILE A 16 12.78 0.09 -4.05
N GLN A 17 13.27 0.77 -3.02
CA GLN A 17 14.67 0.67 -2.59
C GLN A 17 15.02 -0.74 -2.08
N LEU A 18 14.04 -1.46 -1.54
CA LEU A 18 14.16 -2.85 -1.10
C LEU A 18 13.86 -3.87 -2.19
N GLU A 19 13.56 -3.42 -3.42
CA GLU A 19 13.10 -4.27 -4.53
C GLU A 19 11.87 -5.12 -4.16
N ALA A 20 11.02 -4.61 -3.27
CA ALA A 20 9.80 -5.27 -2.84
C ALA A 20 8.77 -5.34 -3.97
N THR A 21 8.01 -6.42 -3.98
CA THR A 21 6.94 -6.66 -4.95
C THR A 21 5.60 -6.11 -4.44
N ALA A 22 4.61 -6.01 -5.34
CA ALA A 22 3.25 -5.66 -4.92
C ALA A 22 2.65 -6.69 -3.94
N GLU A 23 3.08 -7.95 -4.02
CA GLU A 23 2.68 -9.00 -3.08
C GLU A 23 3.25 -8.76 -1.68
N ASP A 24 4.48 -8.28 -1.56
CA ASP A 24 5.09 -7.93 -0.27
C ASP A 24 4.34 -6.78 0.42
N ILE A 25 3.89 -5.79 -0.36
CA ILE A 25 3.13 -4.64 0.14
C ILE A 25 1.72 -5.06 0.55
N HIS A 26 1.05 -5.88 -0.27
CA HIS A 26 -0.26 -6.43 0.07
C HIS A 26 -0.22 -7.26 1.37
N ASN A 27 0.80 -8.10 1.54
CA ASN A 27 0.95 -8.96 2.72
C ASN A 27 1.48 -8.23 3.97
N THR A 28 1.86 -6.96 3.85
CA THR A 28 2.30 -6.15 4.99
C THR A 28 1.10 -5.72 5.84
N ILE A 29 1.21 -5.84 7.16
CA ILE A 29 0.13 -5.46 8.08
C ILE A 29 0.10 -3.94 8.22
N HIS A 30 -0.95 -3.33 7.69
CA HIS A 30 -1.24 -1.90 7.82
C HIS A 30 -2.11 -1.65 9.05
N ALA A 31 -1.89 -0.53 9.72
CA ALA A 31 -2.64 -0.17 10.91
C ALA A 31 -4.08 0.22 10.55
N HIS A 32 -5.07 -0.29 11.29
CA HIS A 32 -6.47 0.07 11.13
C HIS A 32 -6.96 0.95 12.31
N PRO A 33 -7.70 2.05 12.08
CA PRO A 33 -8.05 2.66 10.80
C PRO A 33 -7.02 3.74 10.38
N THR A 34 -6.37 3.59 9.22
CA THR A 34 -5.41 4.60 8.71
C THR A 34 -5.43 4.74 7.19
N MET A 35 -4.87 5.84 6.68
CA MET A 35 -4.77 6.08 5.24
C MET A 35 -3.82 5.09 4.54
N SER A 36 -2.87 4.47 5.25
CA SER A 36 -1.94 3.52 4.63
C SER A 36 -2.62 2.21 4.20
N GLU A 37 -3.80 1.89 4.74
CA GLU A 37 -4.63 0.79 4.25
C GLU A 37 -4.97 0.93 2.76
N ALA A 38 -5.07 2.17 2.26
CA ALA A 38 -5.29 2.42 0.83
C ALA A 38 -4.10 1.96 -0.04
N MET A 39 -2.87 1.95 0.49
CA MET A 39 -1.69 1.45 -0.22
C MET A 39 -1.70 -0.08 -0.28
N MET A 40 -2.07 -0.74 0.82
CA MET A 40 -2.31 -2.19 0.86
C MET A 40 -3.37 -2.63 -0.16
N GLU A 41 -4.52 -1.97 -0.17
CA GLU A 41 -5.64 -2.29 -1.07
C GLU A 41 -5.28 -1.98 -2.53
N ALA A 42 -4.51 -0.91 -2.79
CA ALA A 42 -4.00 -0.62 -4.13
C ALA A 42 -3.05 -1.71 -4.64
N ALA A 43 -2.21 -2.27 -3.75
CA ALA A 43 -1.35 -3.42 -4.09
C ALA A 43 -2.19 -4.70 -4.33
N ALA A 44 -3.19 -4.96 -3.49
CA ALA A 44 -4.13 -6.07 -3.64
C ALA A 44 -4.93 -6.00 -4.95
N ALA A 45 -5.26 -4.79 -5.41
CA ALA A 45 -6.02 -4.55 -6.64
C ALA A 45 -5.26 -5.01 -7.90
N VAL A 46 -3.92 -5.06 -7.87
CA VAL A 46 -3.10 -5.60 -8.97
C VAL A 46 -3.41 -7.08 -9.21
N PHE A 47 -3.72 -7.82 -8.15
CA PHE A 47 -4.03 -9.25 -8.18
C PHE A 47 -5.53 -9.56 -8.23
N GLY A 48 -6.38 -8.52 -8.12
CA GLY A 48 -7.84 -8.69 -8.03
C GLY A 48 -8.32 -9.18 -6.66
N GLU A 49 -7.50 -9.02 -5.62
CA GLU A 49 -7.74 -9.50 -4.25
C GLU A 49 -8.13 -8.36 -3.29
N ALA A 50 -8.27 -7.14 -3.80
CA ALA A 50 -8.73 -6.01 -3.01
C ALA A 50 -10.15 -6.24 -2.48
N ILE A 51 -10.34 -5.96 -1.19
CA ILE A 51 -11.59 -6.21 -0.46
C ILE A 51 -12.44 -4.94 -0.42
N HIS A 52 -11.79 -3.77 -0.37
CA HIS A 52 -12.45 -2.48 -0.17
C HIS A 52 -12.30 -1.54 -1.38
N ILE A 53 -12.79 -1.99 -2.55
CA ILE A 53 -12.92 -1.16 -3.77
C ILE A 53 -14.26 -0.42 -3.84
#